data_AF-A0A8X6TZQ0-F1
#
_entry.id   AF-A0A8X6TZQ0-F1
#
_cell.length_a   1.000
_cell.length_b   1.000
_cell.length_c   1.000
_cell.angle_alpha   90.00
_cell.angle_beta   90.00
_cell.angle_gamma   90.00
#
_symmetry.space_group_name_H-M   'P 1'
#
loop_
_entity.id
_entity.type
_entity.pdbx_description
1 polymer ?
#
loop_
_entity_poly.entity_id
_entity_poly.type
_entity_poly.pdbx_seq_one_letter_code
_entity_poly.pdbx_strand_id
1 'polypeptide(L)' 'KFLLACTPSGKVTFVSHLFGGRTSDKQITHRSGFLEKIRPGDVIFTDRGFPVKDLVVKINATLVLSASTRRNVTA' A
#
# COMPACT_ATOMS: atom_id res chain seq x y z
N LYS A 1 2.99 -14.06 -2.15
CA LYS A 1 2.83 -12.57 -2.14
C LYS A 1 2.74 -12.10 -0.69
N PHE A 2 3.23 -10.92 -0.34
CA PHE A 2 3.06 -10.33 0.99
C PHE A 2 3.09 -8.80 0.89
N LEU A 3 2.59 -8.12 1.91
CA LEU A 3 2.62 -6.67 2.03
C LEU A 3 3.76 -6.28 2.97
N LEU A 4 4.53 -5.29 2.55
CA LEU A 4 5.57 -4.66 3.35
C LEU A 4 5.29 -3.17 3.42
N ALA A 5 5.44 -2.58 4.60
CA ALA A 5 5.45 -1.13 4.75
C ALA A 5 6.81 -0.70 5.32
N CYS A 6 7.30 0.42 4.81
CA CYS A 6 8.55 1.03 5.24
C CYS A 6 8.37 2.51 5.53
N THR A 7 9.23 3.04 6.40
CA THR A 7 9.36 4.49 6.56
C THR A 7 10.03 5.10 5.33
N PRO A 8 9.85 6.41 5.09
CA PRO A 8 10.62 7.12 4.06
C PRO A 8 12.14 6.99 4.21
N SER A 9 12.64 6.75 5.43
CA SER A 9 14.06 6.50 5.70
C SER A 9 14.52 5.06 5.40
N GLY A 10 13.64 4.20 4.86
CA GLY A 10 13.97 2.83 4.47
C GLY A 10 13.88 1.79 5.59
N LYS A 11 13.34 2.12 6.78
CA LYS A 11 13.15 1.14 7.85
C LYS A 11 11.86 0.36 7.62
N VAL A 12 11.91 -0.97 7.75
CA VAL A 12 10.71 -1.81 7.69
C VAL A 12 9.90 -1.63 8.97
N THR A 13 8.62 -1.26 8.82
CA THR A 13 7.70 -1.04 9.95
C THR A 13 6.63 -2.12 10.04
N PHE A 14 6.41 -2.86 8.97
CA PHE A 14 5.39 -3.88 8.91
C PHE A 14 5.72 -4.92 7.83
N VAL A 15 5.47 -6.18 8.15
CA VAL A 15 5.53 -7.32 7.21
C VAL A 15 4.29 -8.17 7.45
N SER A 16 3.52 -8.43 6.41
CA SER A 16 2.37 -9.32 6.51
C SER A 16 2.77 -10.79 6.47
N HIS A 17 1.84 -11.66 6.86
CA HIS A 17 1.90 -13.08 6.51
C HIS A 17 1.99 -13.29 4.99
N LEU A 18 2.49 -14.45 4.59
CA LEU A 18 2.54 -14.86 3.19
C LEU A 18 1.15 -15.27 2.68
N PHE A 19 0.80 -14.77 1.50
CA PHE A 19 -0.42 -15.10 0.77
C PHE A 19 -0.07 -15.90 -0.49
N GLY A 20 -0.61 -17.10 -0.60
CA GLY A 20 -0.46 -17.98 -1.75
C GLY A 20 -1.53 -17.77 -2.83
N GLY A 21 -1.41 -18.54 -3.92
CA GLY A 21 -2.41 -18.66 -4.97
C GLY A 21 -2.73 -17.34 -5.69
N ARG A 22 -4.01 -17.18 -6.05
CA ARG A 22 -4.54 -16.02 -6.80
C ARG A 22 -5.00 -14.86 -5.90
N THR A 23 -4.45 -14.74 -4.69
CA THR A 23 -4.81 -13.63 -3.80
C THR A 23 -4.45 -12.30 -4.45
N SER A 24 -5.43 -11.40 -4.56
CA SER A 24 -5.25 -10.06 -5.13
C SER A 24 -4.60 -9.12 -4.12
N ASP A 25 -3.95 -8.07 -4.60
CA ASP A 25 -3.27 -7.10 -3.72
C ASP A 25 -4.27 -6.42 -2.78
N LYS A 26 -5.50 -6.17 -3.24
CA LYS A 26 -6.59 -5.64 -2.41
C LYS A 26 -6.95 -6.58 -1.25
N GLN A 27 -7.03 -7.89 -1.52
CA GLN A 27 -7.28 -8.90 -0.48
C GLN A 27 -6.10 -8.99 0.49
N ILE A 28 -4.87 -8.88 0.00
CA ILE A 28 -3.68 -8.85 0.85
C ILE A 28 -3.74 -7.64 1.77
N THR A 29 -3.98 -6.44 1.25
CA THR A 29 -4.06 -5.22 2.06
C THR A 29 -5.10 -5.36 3.18
N HIS A 30 -6.30 -5.85 2.86
CA HIS A 30 -7.38 -6.03 3.83
C HIS A 30 -7.07 -7.11 4.88
N ARG A 31 -6.42 -8.22 4.49
CA ARG A 31 -6.18 -9.37 5.38
C ARG A 31 -4.83 -9.31 6.11
N SER A 32 -3.95 -8.41 5.70
CA SER A 32 -2.59 -8.30 6.24
C SER A 32 -2.55 -7.83 7.69
N GLY A 33 -3.56 -7.08 8.12
CA GLY A 33 -3.56 -6.34 9.39
C GLY A 33 -2.83 -5.00 9.33
N PHE A 34 -2.43 -4.55 8.14
CA PHE A 34 -1.78 -3.25 7.97
C PHE A 34 -2.72 -2.08 8.29
N LEU A 35 -3.99 -2.19 7.91
CA LEU A 35 -4.97 -1.11 8.08
C LEU A 35 -5.22 -0.79 9.57
N GLU A 36 -5.18 -1.78 10.45
CA GLU A 36 -5.35 -1.56 11.89
C GLU A 36 -4.16 -0.80 12.53
N LYS A 37 -3.03 -0.70 11.81
CA LYS A 37 -1.86 0.05 12.27
C LYS A 37 -1.89 1.52 11.86
N ILE A 38 -2.76 1.89 10.91
CA ILE A 38 -2.89 3.27 10.42
C ILE A 38 -3.68 4.08 11.45
N ARG A 39 -3.19 5.28 11.75
CA ARG A 39 -3.86 6.23 12.64
C ARG A 39 -4.42 7.40 11.83
N PRO A 40 -5.52 8.02 12.29
CA PRO A 40 -5.99 9.28 11.72
C PRO A 40 -4.85 10.31 11.69
N GLY A 41 -4.66 10.97 10.54
CA GLY A 41 -3.58 11.93 10.32
C GLY A 41 -2.28 11.35 9.76
N ASP A 42 -2.12 10.02 9.67
CA ASP A 42 -0.94 9.41 9.06
C ASP A 42 -0.84 9.75 7.56
N VAL A 43 0.39 9.80 7.05
CA VAL A 43 0.68 9.98 5.62
C VAL A 43 1.26 8.70 5.05
N ILE A 44 0.58 8.12 4.07
CA ILE A 44 0.98 6.87 3.43
C ILE A 44 1.39 7.15 1.99
N PHE A 45 2.62 6.75 1.67
CA PHE A 45 3.13 6.75 0.30
C PHE A 45 2.77 5.43 -0.37
N THR A 46 2.23 5.51 -1.58
CA THR A 46 1.93 4.32 -2.37
C THR A 46 2.11 4.57 -3.86
N ASP A 47 2.30 3.50 -4.62
CA ASP A 47 2.39 3.58 -6.08
C ASP A 47 1.02 3.79 -6.71
N ARG A 48 1.01 4.54 -7.82
CA ARG A 48 -0.20 4.68 -8.64
C ARG A 48 -0.65 3.30 -9.13
N GLY A 49 -1.90 2.95 -8.79
CA GLY A 49 -2.50 1.66 -9.13
C GLY A 49 -2.58 0.68 -7.95
N PHE A 50 -1.95 0.98 -6.81
CA PHE A 50 -2.08 0.14 -5.63
C PHE A 50 -3.47 0.31 -4.96
N PRO A 51 -4.19 -0.78 -4.64
CA PRO A 51 -5.61 -0.73 -4.25
C PRO A 51 -5.83 -0.36 -2.77
N VAL A 52 -5.17 0.69 -2.28
CA VAL A 52 -5.22 1.11 -0.87
C VAL A 52 -5.97 2.43 -0.65
N LYS A 53 -6.27 3.17 -1.71
CA LYS A 53 -6.88 4.51 -1.64
C LYS A 53 -8.18 4.53 -0.84
N ASP A 54 -9.13 3.68 -1.20
CA ASP A 54 -10.45 3.64 -0.55
C ASP A 54 -10.37 3.20 0.92
N LEU A 55 -9.31 2.48 1.28
CA LEU A 55 -9.09 1.95 2.62
C LEU A 55 -8.49 3.01 3.54
N VAL A 56 -7.53 3.80 3.04
CA VAL A 56 -6.84 4.86 3.80
C VAL A 56 -7.76 6.05 4.07
N VAL A 57 -8.60 6.42 3.10
CA VAL A 57 -9.57 7.52 3.25
C VAL A 57 -10.57 7.23 4.38
N LYS A 58 -10.97 5.98 4.58
CA LYS A 58 -11.88 5.59 5.68
C LYS A 58 -11.27 5.79 7.08
N ILE A 59 -9.95 5.78 7.19
CA ILE A 59 -9.22 5.91 8.46
C ILE A 59 -8.83 7.37 8.73
N ASN A 60 -9.27 8.31 7.87
CA ASN A 60 -8.94 9.73 7.96
C ASN A 60 -7.41 9.98 7.88
N ALA A 61 -6.74 9.18 7.07
CA ALA A 61 -5.31 9.30 6.75
C ALA A 61 -5.12 9.85 5.33
N THR A 62 -3.94 10.42 5.09
CA THR A 62 -3.58 11.06 3.81
C THR A 62 -2.83 10.08 2.93
N LEU A 63 -3.24 9.97 1.67
CA LEU A 63 -2.54 9.18 0.67
C LEU A 63 -1.72 10.07 -0.26
N VAL A 64 -0.43 9.80 -0.37
CA VAL A 64 0.48 10.43 -1.33
C VAL A 64 0.82 9.40 -2.41
N LEU A 65 0.53 9.75 -3.66
CA LEU A 65 0.77 8.87 -4.81
C LEU A 65 2.12 9.23 -5.45
N SER A 66 2.97 8.22 -5.62
CA SER A 66 4.21 8.37 -6.37
C SER A 66 3.94 8.67 -7.85
N ALA A 67 4.74 9.55 -8.45
CA ALA A 67 4.68 9.82 -9.88
C ALA A 67 5.24 8.64 -10.69
N SER A 68 4.37 7.73 -11.14
CA SER A 68 4.74 6.72 -12.15
C SER A 68 4.85 7.33 -13.56
N THR A 69 6.03 7.28 -14.18
CA THR A 69 6.21 7.69 -15.58
C THR A 69 5.67 6.60 -16.50
N ARG A 70 4.60 6.86 -17.26
CA ARG A 70 4.29 6.03 -18.43
C ARG A 70 5.42 6.20 -19.43
N ARG A 71 6.32 5.21 -19.53
CA ARG A 71 7.17 5.07 -20.72
C ARG A 71 6.28 4.59 -21.85
N ASN A 72 5.85 5.51 -22.72
CA ASN A 72 5.33 5.14 -24.02
C ASN A 72 6.51 4.58 -24.82
N VAL A 73 6.65 3.26 -24.87
CA VAL A 73 7.48 2.61 -25.88
C VAL A 73 6.67 2.65 -27.17
N THR A 74 6.90 3.68 -27.97
CA THR A 74 6.46 3.67 -29.37
C THR A 74 7.33 2.63 -30.07
N ALA A 75 6.70 1.53 -30.50
CA ALA A 75 7.32 0.53 -31.37
C ALA A 75 7.49 1.09 -32.78
#